data_AF-A0A973IFQ6-F1
#
_entry.id   AF-A0A973IFQ6-F1
#
_cell.length_a   1.000
_cell.length_b   1.000
_cell.length_c   1.000
_cell.angle_alpha   90.00
_cell.angle_beta   90.00
_cell.angle_gamma   90.00
#
_symmetry.space_group_name_H-M   'P 1'
#
loop_
_entity.id
_entity.type
_entity.pdbx_description
1 polymer ?
#
loop_
_entity_poly.entity_id
_entity_poly.type
_entity_poly.pdbx_seq_one_letter_code
_entity_poly.pdbx_strand_id
1 'polypeptide(L)'
;MQSNSVTQQGFILTRQWQDTPTGTEVSLWLATDDGPRLVRLPPQRSVAFVPADQRESVERSIRHERDVELRELELKDFDLRPVLGLYCRQHRQLMNLERRLADAGVDLLEADIRPPDRYLMERFITAPVVAMATQAADGSLVDAQLKPAPDYRPQLTLCSLDIETSERGELYSIGLHGCGQRIVYMLGPPAGNGSKADRERDFELVYCDSRADLLHALNGWFARFDPDAIIGWSVIQFDLRQLQRHADRLNVALRLGRGGAPVEWRAHGH
;
A
#
# COMPACT_ATOMS: atom_id res chain seq x y z
N MET A 1 12.84 -14.19 -27.31
CA MET A 1 11.59 -14.05 -26.54
C MET A 1 11.08 -12.65 -26.78
N GLN A 2 9.94 -12.47 -27.44
CA GLN A 2 9.35 -11.14 -27.62
C GLN A 2 8.97 -10.61 -26.23
N SER A 3 9.61 -9.54 -25.80
CA SER A 3 9.16 -8.80 -24.61
C SER A 3 7.80 -8.20 -24.94
N ASN A 4 6.74 -8.66 -24.28
CA ASN A 4 5.40 -8.09 -24.41
C ASN A 4 5.40 -6.71 -23.72
N SER A 5 5.86 -5.70 -24.46
CA SER A 5 5.72 -4.30 -24.08
C SER A 5 4.24 -3.93 -24.09
N VAL A 6 3.76 -3.37 -22.99
CA VAL A 6 2.37 -2.99 -22.78
C VAL A 6 2.32 -1.52 -22.35
N THR A 7 1.33 -0.81 -22.86
CA THR A 7 0.97 0.54 -22.40
C THR A 7 -0.43 0.47 -21.77
N GLN A 8 -0.56 0.89 -20.51
CA GLN A 8 -1.79 0.78 -19.73
C GLN A 8 -2.07 2.09 -19.01
N GLN A 9 -3.27 2.64 -19.17
CA GLN A 9 -3.75 3.71 -18.29
C GLN A 9 -4.25 3.14 -16.97
N GLY A 10 -4.03 3.88 -15.88
CA GLY A 10 -4.48 3.47 -14.56
C GLY A 10 -4.46 4.62 -13.56
N PHE A 11 -5.05 4.38 -12.39
CA PHE A 11 -5.08 5.31 -11.27
C PHE A 11 -4.46 4.66 -10.04
N ILE A 12 -3.43 5.29 -9.47
CA ILE A 12 -2.72 4.76 -8.31
C ILE A 12 -3.65 4.73 -7.09
N LEU A 13 -3.90 3.53 -6.55
CA LEU A 13 -4.65 3.32 -5.31
C LEU A 13 -3.73 3.20 -4.09
N THR A 14 -2.68 2.39 -4.19
CA THR A 14 -1.74 2.15 -3.08
C THR A 14 -0.29 2.18 -3.56
N ARG A 15 0.59 2.53 -2.63
CA ARG A 15 2.03 2.67 -2.86
C ARG A 15 2.78 1.83 -1.83
N GLN A 16 3.72 1.04 -2.30
CA GLN A 16 4.58 0.20 -1.46
C GLN A 16 6.03 0.35 -1.89
N TRP A 17 6.93 0.13 -0.93
CA TRP A 17 8.34 -0.04 -1.22
C TRP A 17 8.95 -0.99 -0.22
N GLN A 18 10.02 -1.65 -0.63
CA GLN A 18 10.83 -2.51 0.22
C GLN A 18 12.28 -2.52 -0.27
N ASP A 19 13.22 -2.61 0.65
CA ASP A 19 14.62 -2.87 0.30
C ASP A 19 14.80 -4.35 -0.01
N THR A 20 15.47 -4.64 -1.13
CA THR A 20 15.85 -5.99 -1.54
C THR A 20 17.36 -6.06 -1.79
N PRO A 21 17.97 -7.25 -1.95
CA PRO A 21 19.38 -7.36 -2.35
C PRO A 21 19.69 -6.67 -3.69
N THR A 22 18.71 -6.58 -4.59
CA THR A 22 18.87 -5.95 -5.91
C THR A 22 18.64 -4.43 -5.91
N GLY A 23 18.21 -3.86 -4.78
CA GLY A 23 17.97 -2.43 -4.57
C GLY A 23 16.59 -2.16 -3.97
N THR A 24 16.20 -0.88 -3.90
CA THR A 24 14.87 -0.51 -3.42
C THR A 24 13.83 -0.83 -4.49
N GLU A 25 12.92 -1.76 -4.21
CA GLU A 25 11.78 -2.05 -5.07
C GLU A 25 10.62 -1.12 -4.72
N VAL A 26 10.00 -0.52 -5.73
CA VAL A 26 8.77 0.27 -5.59
C VAL A 26 7.66 -0.46 -6.35
N SER A 27 6.56 -0.71 -5.64
CA SER A 27 5.36 -1.35 -6.17
C SER A 27 4.14 -0.43 -6.00
N LEU A 28 3.24 -0.45 -6.98
CA LEU A 28 2.03 0.35 -7.01
C LEU A 28 0.86 -0.52 -7.46
N TRP A 29 -0.30 -0.38 -6.83
CA TRP A 29 -1.55 -0.93 -7.37
C TRP A 29 -2.30 0.15 -8.13
N LEU A 30 -2.59 -0.12 -9.40
CA LEU A 30 -3.43 0.72 -10.24
C LEU A 30 -4.84 0.12 -10.34
N ALA A 31 -5.85 0.96 -10.26
CA ALA A 31 -7.17 0.67 -10.82
C ALA A 31 -7.15 0.99 -12.31
N THR A 32 -7.57 0.03 -13.15
CA THR A 32 -7.70 0.20 -14.59
C THR A 32 -9.08 -0.24 -15.06
N ASP A 33 -9.41 0.01 -16.33
CA ASP A 33 -10.69 -0.41 -16.93
C ASP A 33 -10.81 -1.95 -17.00
N ASP A 34 -9.67 -2.66 -16.98
CA ASP A 34 -9.57 -4.12 -16.98
C ASP A 34 -9.33 -4.70 -15.57
N GLY A 35 -9.63 -3.91 -14.55
CA GLY A 35 -9.46 -4.25 -13.14
C GLY A 35 -8.08 -3.88 -12.58
N PRO A 36 -7.69 -4.47 -11.44
CA PRO A 36 -6.46 -4.09 -10.76
C PRO A 36 -5.21 -4.53 -11.52
N ARG A 37 -4.17 -3.70 -11.47
CA ARG A 37 -2.84 -4.01 -12.01
C ARG A 37 -1.76 -3.68 -10.99
N LEU A 38 -0.97 -4.68 -10.63
CA LEU A 38 0.27 -4.49 -9.86
C LEU A 38 1.37 -4.02 -10.81
N VAL A 39 2.01 -2.90 -10.47
CA VAL A 39 3.09 -2.29 -11.23
C VAL A 39 4.34 -2.27 -10.36
N ARG A 40 5.46 -2.75 -10.90
CA ARG A 40 6.78 -2.71 -10.28
C ARG A 40 7.72 -1.84 -11.11
N LEU A 41 8.35 -0.88 -10.44
CA LEU A 41 9.38 -0.04 -11.06
C LEU A 41 10.71 -0.79 -11.08
N PRO A 42 11.67 -0.39 -11.94
CA PRO A 42 13.06 -0.80 -11.80
C PRO A 42 13.60 -0.43 -10.40
N PRO A 43 14.72 -1.02 -9.93
CA PRO A 43 15.33 -0.64 -8.66
C PRO A 43 15.58 0.87 -8.56
N GLN A 44 15.06 1.49 -7.50
CA GLN A 44 15.19 2.92 -7.25
C GLN A 44 16.37 3.17 -6.30
N ARG A 45 17.15 4.23 -6.56
CA ARG A 45 18.12 4.75 -5.60
C ARG A 45 17.42 5.77 -4.70
N SER A 46 17.82 5.82 -3.44
CA SER A 46 17.42 6.88 -2.53
C SER A 46 18.45 8.00 -2.56
N VAL A 47 18.00 9.24 -2.46
CA VAL A 47 18.85 10.43 -2.49
C VAL A 47 18.44 11.41 -1.40
N ALA A 48 19.44 12.00 -0.76
CA ALA A 48 19.31 13.21 0.05
C ALA A 48 20.40 14.21 -0.36
N PHE A 49 20.30 15.44 0.12
CA PHE A 49 21.24 16.50 -0.23
C PHE A 49 21.96 17.04 1.00
N VAL A 50 23.22 17.44 0.81
CA VAL A 50 24.06 18.00 1.86
C VAL A 50 24.82 19.23 1.34
N PRO A 51 25.02 20.30 2.14
CA PRO A 51 25.86 21.42 1.75
C PRO A 51 27.27 21.00 1.32
N ALA A 52 27.77 21.58 0.22
CA ALA A 52 29.05 21.18 -0.37
C ALA A 52 30.27 21.48 0.51
N ASP A 53 30.17 22.46 1.42
CA ASP A 53 31.19 22.77 2.41
C ASP A 53 31.32 21.69 3.52
N GLN A 54 30.32 20.82 3.67
CA GLN A 54 30.33 19.70 4.61
C GLN A 54 30.86 18.39 4.00
N ARG A 55 31.36 18.43 2.75
CA ARG A 55 31.88 17.28 2.00
C ARG A 55 32.79 16.37 2.84
N GLU A 56 33.80 16.94 3.50
CA GLU A 56 34.80 16.15 4.22
C GLU A 56 34.19 15.36 5.40
N SER A 57 33.21 15.96 6.09
CA SER A 57 32.49 15.31 7.20
C SER A 57 31.65 14.13 6.69
N VAL A 58 30.98 14.31 5.55
CA VAL A 58 30.17 13.28 4.90
C VAL A 58 31.07 12.14 4.41
N GLU A 59 32.15 12.45 3.69
CA GLU A 59 33.12 11.47 3.18
C GLU A 59 33.73 10.63 4.31
N ARG A 60 33.99 11.23 5.48
CA ARG A 60 34.44 10.51 6.66
C ARG A 60 33.37 9.53 7.17
N SER A 61 32.12 9.95 7.20
CA SER A 61 30.99 9.15 7.69
C SER A 61 30.62 7.99 6.77
N ILE A 62 30.80 8.14 5.45
CA ILE A 62 30.46 7.11 4.45
C ILE A 62 31.65 6.22 4.02
N ARG A 63 32.86 6.47 4.55
CA ARG A 63 34.10 5.77 4.14
C ARG A 63 34.01 4.24 4.10
N HIS A 64 33.22 3.65 5.02
CA HIS A 64 33.06 2.21 5.14
C HIS A 64 31.71 1.69 4.62
N GLU A 65 30.90 2.58 4.04
CA GLU A 65 29.65 2.21 3.39
C GLU A 65 29.92 1.65 2.00
N ARG A 66 29.12 0.65 1.62
CA ARG A 66 29.09 0.12 0.25
C ARG A 66 27.91 0.71 -0.48
N ASP A 67 28.02 0.82 -1.80
CA ASP A 67 26.92 1.26 -2.68
C ASP A 67 26.33 2.65 -2.32
N VAL A 68 27.19 3.52 -1.79
CA VAL A 68 26.91 4.93 -1.52
C VAL A 68 27.78 5.79 -2.41
N GLU A 69 27.19 6.84 -2.98
CA GLU A 69 27.86 7.78 -3.87
C GLU A 69 27.55 9.21 -3.41
N LEU A 70 28.59 10.04 -3.35
CA LEU A 70 28.45 11.48 -3.13
C LEU A 70 28.82 12.20 -4.44
N ARG A 71 27.88 12.96 -5.01
CA ARG A 71 28.01 13.55 -6.35
C ARG A 71 27.74 15.05 -6.34
N GLU A 72 28.50 15.80 -7.14
CA GLU A 72 28.25 17.22 -7.41
C GLU A 72 27.02 17.41 -8.31
N LEU A 73 26.20 18.39 -7.96
CA LEU A 73 24.95 18.71 -8.65
C LEU A 73 24.88 20.21 -8.93
N GLU A 74 24.14 20.59 -9.97
CA GLU A 74 23.80 21.99 -10.27
C GLU A 74 22.56 22.42 -9.45
N LEU A 75 22.58 22.13 -8.15
CA LEU A 75 21.50 22.44 -7.21
C LEU A 75 22.04 23.29 -6.05
N LYS A 76 21.12 23.99 -5.40
CA LYS A 76 21.39 24.83 -4.23
C LYS A 76 20.34 24.60 -3.15
N ASP A 77 20.73 24.82 -1.90
CA ASP A 77 19.78 24.88 -0.78
C ASP A 77 19.05 26.23 -0.73
N PHE A 78 18.23 26.42 0.31
CA PHE A 78 17.46 27.64 0.54
C PHE A 78 18.33 28.87 0.82
N ASP A 79 19.58 28.67 1.29
CA ASP A 79 20.58 29.73 1.51
C ASP A 79 21.43 30.01 0.26
N LEU A 80 21.05 29.44 -0.89
CA LEU A 80 21.77 29.54 -2.16
C LEU A 80 23.19 28.93 -2.14
N ARG A 81 23.49 28.04 -1.19
CA ARG A 81 24.74 27.29 -1.13
C ARG A 81 24.68 26.08 -2.06
N PRO A 82 25.76 25.75 -2.79
CA PRO A 82 25.83 24.51 -3.56
C PRO A 82 25.63 23.28 -2.67
N VAL A 83 24.94 22.27 -3.18
CA VAL A 83 24.73 20.99 -2.49
C VAL A 83 25.31 19.81 -3.26
N LEU A 84 25.60 18.73 -2.54
CA LEU A 84 25.97 17.43 -3.07
C LEU A 84 24.80 16.47 -2.92
N GLY A 85 24.62 15.56 -3.88
CA GLY A 85 23.68 14.45 -3.78
C GLY A 85 24.33 13.23 -3.12
N LEU A 86 23.75 12.76 -2.03
CA LEU A 86 24.11 11.52 -1.35
C LEU A 86 23.17 10.40 -1.80
N TYR A 87 23.64 9.50 -2.66
CA TYR A 87 22.85 8.44 -3.26
C TYR A 87 23.14 7.08 -2.62
N CYS A 88 22.09 6.42 -2.13
CA CYS A 88 22.16 5.07 -1.57
C CYS A 88 21.39 4.08 -2.44
N ARG A 89 21.87 2.84 -2.53
CA ARG A 89 21.18 1.75 -3.23
C ARG A 89 19.90 1.29 -2.52
N GLN A 90 19.89 1.37 -1.19
CA GLN A 90 18.76 0.99 -0.32
C GLN A 90 18.28 2.19 0.51
N HIS A 91 16.97 2.30 0.71
CA HIS A 91 16.39 3.43 1.46
C HIS A 91 16.73 3.36 2.95
N ARG A 92 16.73 2.17 3.55
CA ARG A 92 17.13 2.01 4.96
C ARG A 92 18.59 2.39 5.20
N GLN A 93 19.46 2.25 4.20
CA GLN A 93 20.83 2.74 4.27
C GLN A 93 20.87 4.27 4.37
N LEU A 94 20.05 4.98 3.56
CA LEU A 94 19.91 6.43 3.64
C LEU A 94 19.39 6.86 5.02
N MET A 95 18.34 6.22 5.55
CA MET A 95 17.82 6.53 6.89
C MET A 95 18.84 6.29 8.01
N ASN A 96 19.69 5.27 7.88
CA ASN A 96 20.77 5.04 8.83
C ASN A 96 21.89 6.09 8.72
N LEU A 97 22.15 6.59 7.52
CA LEU A 97 23.11 7.65 7.27
C LEU A 97 22.62 9.00 7.77
N GLU A 98 21.35 9.32 7.54
CA GLU A 98 20.68 10.51 8.07
C GLU A 98 20.91 10.64 9.57
N ARG A 99 20.59 9.61 10.36
CA ARG A 99 20.80 9.64 11.82
C ARG A 99 22.27 9.85 12.20
N ARG A 100 23.19 9.12 11.56
CA ARG A 100 24.63 9.23 11.87
C ARG A 100 25.22 10.58 11.49
N LEU A 101 24.77 11.16 10.39
CA LEU A 101 25.20 12.47 9.93
C LEU A 101 24.62 13.56 10.82
N ALA A 102 23.36 13.45 11.25
CA ALA A 102 22.76 14.35 12.23
C ALA A 102 23.54 14.35 13.56
N ASP A 103 23.94 13.16 14.06
CA ASP A 103 24.80 13.04 15.25
C ASP A 103 26.18 13.71 15.07
N ALA A 104 26.64 13.83 13.82
CA ALA A 104 27.87 14.51 13.44
C ALA A 104 27.68 15.99 13.07
N GLY A 105 26.49 16.56 13.28
CA GLY A 105 26.14 17.95 12.97
C GLY A 105 25.92 18.23 11.47
N VAL A 106 25.61 17.21 10.69
CA VAL A 106 25.33 17.29 9.25
C VAL A 106 23.86 16.95 9.00
N ASP A 107 23.06 17.98 8.73
CA ASP A 107 21.64 17.81 8.41
C ASP A 107 21.46 17.48 6.92
N LEU A 108 20.73 16.40 6.64
CA LEU A 108 20.39 16.02 5.28
C LEU A 108 19.06 16.67 4.86
N LEU A 109 19.05 17.27 3.68
CA LEU A 109 17.83 17.76 3.04
C LEU A 109 17.13 16.64 2.28
N GLU A 110 15.81 16.58 2.41
CA GLU A 110 14.91 15.67 1.70
C GLU A 110 15.18 14.16 1.92
N ALA A 111 15.83 13.79 3.01
CA ALA A 111 16.04 12.38 3.39
C ALA A 111 14.75 11.66 3.82
N ASP A 112 13.74 12.43 4.24
CA ASP A 112 12.42 11.97 4.67
C ASP A 112 11.51 11.54 3.51
N ILE A 113 11.86 11.89 2.26
CA ILE A 113 11.07 11.57 1.08
C ILE A 113 11.21 10.08 0.73
N ARG A 114 10.11 9.35 0.91
CA ARG A 114 10.03 7.91 0.64
C ARG A 114 10.19 7.59 -0.85
N PRO A 115 10.71 6.40 -1.21
CA PRO A 115 11.00 6.04 -2.60
C PRO A 115 9.82 6.17 -3.58
N PRO A 116 8.57 5.73 -3.24
CA PRO A 116 7.44 5.92 -4.14
C PRO A 116 7.12 7.40 -4.35
N ASP A 117 7.14 8.19 -3.27
CA ASP A 117 6.80 9.62 -3.33
C ASP A 117 7.86 10.39 -4.11
N ARG A 118 9.16 10.10 -3.93
CA ARG A 118 10.24 10.64 -4.76
C ARG A 118 10.01 10.36 -6.24
N TYR A 119 9.71 9.11 -6.61
CA TYR A 119 9.52 8.75 -8.02
C TYR A 119 8.36 9.52 -8.66
N LEU A 120 7.23 9.64 -7.95
CA LEU A 120 6.00 10.28 -8.43
C LEU A 120 6.13 11.81 -8.47
N MET A 121 6.68 12.41 -7.41
CA MET A 121 6.84 13.85 -7.27
C MET A 121 7.68 14.45 -8.40
N GLU A 122 8.86 13.87 -8.67
CA GLU A 122 9.79 14.32 -9.73
C GLU A 122 9.22 14.19 -11.15
N ARG A 123 8.09 13.48 -11.30
CA ARG A 123 7.39 13.26 -12.57
C ARG A 123 6.05 13.99 -12.64
N PHE A 124 5.75 14.85 -11.67
CA PHE A 124 4.47 15.56 -11.55
C PHE A 124 3.27 14.60 -11.54
N ILE A 125 3.43 13.40 -10.97
CA ILE A 125 2.38 12.40 -10.86
C ILE A 125 1.70 12.53 -9.50
N THR A 126 0.38 12.69 -9.51
CA THR A 126 -0.46 12.61 -8.31
C THR A 126 -1.07 11.22 -8.15
N ALA A 127 -1.93 10.81 -9.08
CA ALA A 127 -2.56 9.49 -9.10
C ALA A 127 -2.82 8.91 -10.51
N PRO A 128 -3.37 9.64 -11.50
CA PRO A 128 -3.66 9.05 -12.79
C PRO A 128 -2.40 8.99 -13.66
N VAL A 129 -2.14 7.83 -14.26
CA VAL A 129 -0.90 7.51 -14.96
C VAL A 129 -1.11 6.72 -16.24
N VAL A 130 -0.14 6.83 -17.15
CA VAL A 130 0.13 5.82 -18.17
C VAL A 130 1.38 5.04 -17.77
N ALA A 131 1.27 3.73 -17.68
CA ALA A 131 2.38 2.81 -17.45
C ALA A 131 2.85 2.20 -18.76
N MET A 132 4.13 2.37 -19.10
CA MET A 132 4.81 1.65 -20.18
C MET A 132 5.70 0.59 -19.51
N ALA A 133 5.45 -0.69 -19.75
CA ALA A 133 6.04 -1.77 -18.96
C ALA A 133 6.17 -3.07 -19.77
N THR A 134 6.86 -4.06 -19.21
CA THR A 134 6.81 -5.44 -19.70
C THR A 134 5.79 -6.22 -18.88
N GLN A 135 4.93 -7.00 -19.53
CA GLN A 135 4.00 -7.87 -18.80
C GLN A 135 4.68 -9.18 -18.37
N ALA A 136 4.65 -9.46 -17.07
CA ALA A 136 5.13 -10.71 -16.49
C ALA A 136 4.10 -11.84 -16.61
N ALA A 137 4.52 -13.08 -16.36
CA ALA A 137 3.67 -14.27 -16.47
C ALA A 137 2.49 -14.28 -15.48
N ASP A 138 2.63 -13.60 -14.34
CA ASP A 138 1.58 -13.42 -13.33
C ASP A 138 0.62 -12.26 -13.66
N GLY A 139 0.79 -11.62 -14.82
CA GLY A 139 -0.01 -10.48 -15.27
C GLY A 139 0.44 -9.13 -14.70
N SER A 140 1.42 -9.09 -13.79
CA SER A 140 1.97 -7.83 -13.28
C SER A 140 2.77 -7.09 -14.35
N LEU A 141 2.88 -5.77 -14.19
CA LEU A 141 3.66 -4.90 -15.06
C LEU A 141 5.01 -4.61 -14.41
N VAL A 142 6.10 -5.07 -15.02
CA VAL A 142 7.46 -4.92 -14.49
C VAL A 142 8.31 -3.98 -15.35
N ASP A 143 9.40 -3.48 -14.76
CA ASP A 143 10.28 -2.46 -15.37
C ASP A 143 9.51 -1.23 -15.88
N ALA A 144 8.47 -0.86 -15.13
CA ALA A 144 7.52 0.15 -15.58
C ALA A 144 8.10 1.57 -15.54
N GLN A 145 7.74 2.36 -16.55
CA GLN A 145 7.93 3.80 -16.58
C GLN A 145 6.56 4.48 -16.59
N LEU A 146 6.33 5.38 -15.63
CA LEU A 146 5.07 6.09 -15.49
C LEU A 146 5.16 7.51 -16.03
N LYS A 147 4.07 7.97 -16.64
CA LYS A 147 3.83 9.37 -17.01
C LYS A 147 2.46 9.81 -16.48
N PRO A 148 2.26 11.11 -16.17
CA PRO A 148 0.93 11.62 -15.81
C PRO A 148 -0.11 11.36 -16.91
N ALA A 149 -1.33 11.02 -16.51
CA ALA A 149 -2.50 10.89 -17.38
C ALA A 149 -3.68 11.71 -16.81
N PRO A 150 -3.63 13.05 -16.85
CA PRO A 150 -4.48 13.92 -16.02
C PRO A 150 -5.99 13.65 -16.14
N ASP A 151 -6.46 13.17 -17.28
CA ASP A 151 -7.87 12.95 -17.58
C ASP A 151 -8.39 11.55 -17.22
N TYR A 152 -7.50 10.58 -16.93
CA TYR A 152 -7.92 9.20 -16.68
C TYR A 152 -8.61 9.05 -15.32
N ARG A 153 -9.82 8.48 -15.30
CA ARG A 153 -10.57 8.15 -14.08
C ARG A 153 -11.21 6.76 -14.23
N PRO A 154 -10.82 5.78 -13.39
CA PRO A 154 -11.41 4.44 -13.44
C PRO A 154 -12.78 4.43 -12.77
N GLN A 155 -13.58 3.41 -13.05
CA GLN A 155 -14.68 3.01 -12.19
C GLN A 155 -14.14 2.11 -11.09
N LEU A 156 -14.47 2.42 -9.83
CA LEU A 156 -14.03 1.64 -8.68
C LEU A 156 -15.13 0.71 -8.20
N THR A 157 -14.75 -0.51 -7.87
CA THR A 157 -15.58 -1.45 -7.13
C THR A 157 -15.47 -1.18 -5.63
N LEU A 158 -16.61 -1.06 -4.96
CA LEU A 158 -16.67 -0.70 -3.53
C LEU A 158 -17.17 -1.88 -2.70
N CYS A 159 -16.71 -1.95 -1.46
CA CYS A 159 -17.26 -2.80 -0.40
C CYS A 159 -17.63 -1.93 0.80
N SER A 160 -18.92 -1.72 1.03
CA SER A 160 -19.43 -1.18 2.30
C SER A 160 -19.42 -2.29 3.34
N LEU A 161 -18.56 -2.14 4.35
CA LEU A 161 -18.37 -3.11 5.42
C LEU A 161 -18.92 -2.54 6.73
N ASP A 162 -19.66 -3.39 7.45
CA ASP A 162 -20.21 -3.10 8.76
C ASP A 162 -20.15 -4.37 9.62
N ILE A 163 -19.86 -4.23 10.92
CA ILE A 163 -19.91 -5.35 11.87
C ILE A 163 -20.90 -5.05 13.01
N GLU A 164 -21.57 -6.10 13.46
CA GLU A 164 -22.39 -6.05 14.67
C GLU A 164 -21.73 -6.84 15.79
N THR A 165 -21.75 -6.27 16.99
CA THR A 165 -21.05 -6.84 18.15
C THR A 165 -21.88 -6.74 19.43
N SER A 166 -21.51 -7.52 20.44
CA SER A 166 -21.96 -7.30 21.81
C SER A 166 -21.40 -5.99 22.37
N GLU A 167 -21.92 -5.55 23.53
CA GLU A 167 -21.38 -4.39 24.28
C GLU A 167 -19.88 -4.52 24.59
N ARG A 168 -19.36 -5.75 24.66
CA ARG A 168 -17.94 -6.07 24.92
C ARG A 168 -17.12 -6.25 23.65
N GLY A 169 -17.74 -6.03 22.49
CA GLY A 169 -17.09 -6.09 21.18
C GLY A 169 -17.00 -7.48 20.58
N GLU A 170 -17.61 -8.52 21.16
CA GLU A 170 -17.63 -9.85 20.53
C GLU A 170 -18.48 -9.86 19.26
N LEU A 171 -17.94 -10.36 18.15
CA LEU A 171 -18.62 -10.40 16.85
C LEU A 171 -19.92 -11.22 16.89
N TYR A 172 -20.99 -10.66 16.33
CA TYR A 172 -22.24 -11.34 15.96
C TYR A 172 -22.34 -11.54 14.45
N SER A 173 -22.07 -10.51 13.65
CA SER A 173 -22.17 -10.60 12.19
C SER A 173 -21.25 -9.64 11.46
N ILE A 174 -21.07 -9.89 10.17
CA ILE A 174 -20.35 -9.03 9.22
C ILE A 174 -21.27 -8.81 8.01
N GLY A 175 -21.68 -7.57 7.79
CA GLY A 175 -22.44 -7.14 6.62
C GLY A 175 -21.53 -6.60 5.53
N LEU A 176 -21.76 -7.03 4.29
CA LEU A 176 -21.02 -6.60 3.11
C LEU A 176 -21.99 -6.20 2.00
N HIS A 177 -21.88 -4.98 1.53
CA HIS A 177 -22.65 -4.46 0.39
C HIS A 177 -21.71 -3.84 -0.65
N GLY A 178 -21.61 -4.46 -1.83
CA GLY A 178 -20.58 -4.08 -2.78
C GLY A 178 -20.30 -5.15 -3.82
N CYS A 179 -19.63 -4.80 -4.91
CA CYS A 179 -19.28 -5.74 -5.99
C CYS A 179 -20.49 -6.57 -6.51
N GLY A 180 -21.68 -5.95 -6.56
CA GLY A 180 -22.93 -6.61 -6.94
C GLY A 180 -23.51 -7.56 -5.88
N GLN A 181 -22.95 -7.58 -4.66
CA GLN A 181 -23.34 -8.46 -3.57
C GLN A 181 -24.03 -7.70 -2.45
N ARG A 182 -24.97 -8.38 -1.79
CA ARG A 182 -25.63 -7.97 -0.55
C ARG A 182 -25.66 -9.19 0.35
N ILE A 183 -24.72 -9.28 1.30
CA ILE A 183 -24.54 -10.47 2.11
C ILE A 183 -24.30 -10.12 3.58
N VAL A 184 -24.83 -10.96 4.46
CA VAL A 184 -24.54 -10.95 5.90
C VAL A 184 -24.02 -12.32 6.31
N TYR A 185 -22.81 -12.36 6.87
CA TYR A 185 -22.29 -13.52 7.58
C TYR A 185 -22.70 -13.40 9.05
N MET A 186 -23.43 -14.37 9.57
CA MET A 186 -24.05 -14.33 10.90
C MET A 186 -23.55 -15.50 11.76
N LEU A 187 -23.22 -15.24 13.02
CA LEU A 187 -22.89 -16.30 13.97
C LEU A 187 -24.12 -17.16 14.26
N GLY A 188 -23.97 -18.47 14.15
CA GLY A 188 -25.02 -19.44 14.43
C GLY A 188 -25.39 -19.56 15.92
N PRO A 189 -26.42 -20.36 16.23
CA PRO A 189 -27.18 -21.19 15.30
C PRO A 189 -28.21 -20.39 14.47
N PRO A 190 -28.67 -20.93 13.32
CA PRO A 190 -29.75 -20.33 12.55
C PRO A 190 -31.02 -20.12 13.37
N ALA A 191 -31.61 -18.92 13.27
CA ALA A 191 -32.86 -18.57 13.92
C ALA A 191 -33.83 -17.90 12.94
N GLY A 192 -35.13 -17.99 13.24
CA GLY A 192 -36.17 -17.29 12.48
C GLY A 192 -36.46 -17.85 11.09
N ASN A 193 -36.07 -19.09 10.79
CA ASN A 193 -36.38 -19.74 9.51
C ASN A 193 -37.89 -19.77 9.24
N GLY A 194 -38.30 -19.35 8.05
CA GLY A 194 -39.70 -19.27 7.64
C GLY A 194 -40.48 -18.12 8.29
N SER A 195 -39.84 -17.23 9.07
CA SER A 195 -40.44 -16.00 9.56
C SER A 195 -40.76 -15.03 8.41
N LYS A 196 -41.55 -13.99 8.69
CA LYS A 196 -41.83 -12.92 7.70
C LYS A 196 -40.53 -12.25 7.24
N ALA A 197 -39.64 -11.92 8.18
CA ALA A 197 -38.35 -11.31 7.87
C ALA A 197 -37.47 -12.21 6.99
N ASP A 198 -37.47 -13.52 7.22
CA ASP A 198 -36.73 -14.47 6.39
C ASP A 198 -37.29 -14.58 4.97
N ARG A 199 -38.63 -14.56 4.82
CA ARG A 199 -39.30 -14.63 3.50
C ARG A 199 -39.19 -13.34 2.69
N GLU A 200 -39.14 -12.20 3.35
CA GLU A 200 -39.08 -10.86 2.72
C GLU A 200 -37.64 -10.37 2.53
N ARG A 201 -36.64 -11.13 3.01
CA ARG A 201 -35.23 -10.77 2.86
C ARG A 201 -34.82 -10.71 1.38
N ASP A 202 -34.15 -9.63 1.01
CA ASP A 202 -33.66 -9.36 -0.34
C ASP A 202 -32.12 -9.36 -0.45
N PHE A 203 -31.47 -10.06 0.49
CA PHE A 203 -30.02 -10.23 0.60
C PHE A 203 -29.67 -11.66 1.02
N GLU A 204 -28.42 -12.06 0.80
CA GLU A 204 -27.90 -13.38 1.19
C GLU A 204 -27.57 -13.39 2.70
N LEU A 205 -28.06 -14.40 3.42
CA LEU A 205 -27.74 -14.60 4.83
C LEU A 205 -27.06 -15.96 4.99
N VAL A 206 -25.81 -15.96 5.44
CA VAL A 206 -25.00 -17.16 5.63
C VAL A 206 -24.65 -17.30 7.10
N TYR A 207 -25.06 -18.41 7.71
CA TYR A 207 -24.71 -18.71 9.09
C TYR A 207 -23.34 -19.39 9.16
N CYS A 208 -22.54 -18.99 10.15
CA CYS A 208 -21.22 -19.52 10.45
C CYS A 208 -21.21 -20.16 11.83
N ASP A 209 -20.56 -21.32 11.99
CA ASP A 209 -20.57 -22.09 13.24
C ASP A 209 -19.71 -21.44 14.35
N SER A 210 -18.74 -20.63 13.96
CA SER A 210 -17.85 -19.94 14.88
C SER A 210 -17.46 -18.54 14.42
N ARG A 211 -16.85 -17.77 15.33
CA ARG A 211 -16.27 -16.45 14.99
C ARG A 211 -15.03 -16.55 14.10
N ALA A 212 -14.32 -17.68 14.12
CA ALA A 212 -13.23 -17.92 13.18
C ALA A 212 -13.80 -18.10 11.76
N ASP A 213 -14.93 -18.81 11.63
CA ASP A 213 -15.60 -19.01 10.34
C ASP A 213 -16.13 -17.70 9.75
N LEU A 214 -16.58 -16.75 10.58
CA LEU A 214 -16.88 -15.38 10.12
C LEU A 214 -15.67 -14.70 9.44
N LEU A 215 -14.49 -14.82 10.04
CA LEU A 215 -13.25 -14.25 9.48
C LEU A 215 -12.81 -14.99 8.20
N HIS A 216 -12.96 -16.31 8.16
CA HIS A 216 -12.70 -17.09 6.95
C HIS A 216 -13.66 -16.75 5.80
N ALA A 217 -14.94 -16.57 6.11
CA ALA A 217 -15.96 -16.14 5.16
C ALA A 217 -15.68 -14.72 4.63
N LEU A 218 -15.29 -13.79 5.51
CA LEU A 218 -14.83 -12.45 5.12
C LEU A 218 -13.62 -12.51 4.17
N ASN A 219 -12.58 -13.27 4.53
CA ASN A 219 -11.40 -13.46 3.69
C ASN A 219 -11.76 -14.05 2.32
N GLY A 220 -12.63 -15.06 2.30
CA GLY A 220 -13.12 -15.68 1.06
C GLY A 220 -13.90 -14.70 0.18
N TRP A 221 -14.70 -13.83 0.79
CA TRP A 221 -15.42 -12.77 0.07
C TRP A 221 -14.45 -11.79 -0.59
N PHE A 222 -13.45 -11.28 0.14
CA PHE A 222 -12.45 -10.37 -0.41
C PHE A 222 -11.63 -11.00 -1.54
N ALA A 223 -11.22 -12.26 -1.39
CA ALA A 223 -10.50 -12.98 -2.44
C ALA A 223 -11.33 -13.19 -3.71
N ARG A 224 -12.66 -13.34 -3.58
CA ARG A 224 -13.57 -13.58 -4.70
C ARG A 224 -13.99 -12.31 -5.43
N PHE A 225 -14.29 -11.24 -4.68
CA PHE A 225 -14.91 -10.02 -5.21
C PHE A 225 -13.96 -8.84 -5.34
N ASP A 226 -12.77 -8.92 -4.73
CA ASP A 226 -11.59 -8.09 -4.96
C ASP A 226 -11.85 -6.55 -5.08
N PRO A 227 -12.54 -5.95 -4.07
CA PRO A 227 -12.95 -4.55 -4.12
C PRO A 227 -11.76 -3.58 -4.18
N ASP A 228 -11.93 -2.47 -4.89
CA ASP A 228 -10.94 -1.38 -4.96
C ASP A 228 -10.90 -0.52 -3.69
N ALA A 229 -12.06 -0.33 -3.04
CA ALA A 229 -12.15 0.46 -1.83
C ALA A 229 -13.09 -0.18 -0.79
N ILE A 230 -12.66 -0.12 0.46
CA ILE A 230 -13.46 -0.47 1.63
C ILE A 230 -14.02 0.83 2.20
N ILE A 231 -15.34 0.90 2.34
CA ILE A 231 -16.05 2.05 2.90
C ILE A 231 -16.87 1.62 4.12
N GLY A 232 -17.17 2.55 5.01
CA GLY A 232 -17.98 2.33 6.20
C GLY A 232 -17.88 3.50 7.17
N TRP A 233 -18.72 3.49 8.22
CA TRP A 233 -18.74 4.55 9.21
C TRP A 233 -17.82 4.21 10.38
N SER A 234 -16.79 5.03 10.62
CA SER A 234 -15.73 4.68 11.58
C SER A 234 -14.99 3.36 11.24
N VAL A 235 -14.99 2.98 9.96
CA VAL A 235 -14.53 1.66 9.47
C VAL A 235 -13.12 1.28 9.92
N ILE A 236 -12.20 2.24 10.01
CA ILE A 236 -10.84 1.97 10.50
C ILE A 236 -10.82 1.79 12.02
N GLN A 237 -11.45 2.69 12.77
CA GLN A 237 -11.29 2.77 14.23
C GLN A 237 -12.18 1.79 14.99
N PHE A 238 -13.27 1.33 14.36
CA PHE A 238 -14.20 0.35 14.91
C PHE A 238 -14.08 -0.98 14.16
N ASP A 239 -14.64 -1.10 12.96
CA ASP A 239 -14.83 -2.37 12.27
C ASP A 239 -13.52 -3.12 12.03
N LEU A 240 -12.60 -2.53 11.28
CA LEU A 240 -11.31 -3.15 10.95
C LEU A 240 -10.49 -3.43 12.21
N ARG A 241 -10.54 -2.53 13.21
CA ARG A 241 -9.80 -2.73 14.46
C ARG A 241 -10.38 -3.86 15.31
N GLN A 242 -11.70 -4.00 15.37
CA GLN A 242 -12.36 -5.10 16.05
C GLN A 242 -12.13 -6.43 15.32
N LEU A 243 -12.20 -6.43 13.98
CA LEU A 243 -11.85 -7.59 13.16
C LEU A 243 -10.40 -8.01 13.38
N GLN A 244 -9.44 -7.07 13.42
CA GLN A 244 -8.04 -7.37 13.72
C GLN A 244 -7.87 -8.01 15.11
N ARG A 245 -8.52 -7.46 16.15
CA ARG A 245 -8.47 -8.04 17.50
C ARG A 245 -8.99 -9.47 17.53
N HIS A 246 -10.03 -9.77 16.75
CA HIS A 246 -10.55 -11.14 16.63
C HIS A 246 -9.59 -12.04 15.85
N ALA A 247 -9.05 -11.56 14.75
CA ALA A 247 -8.03 -12.25 13.95
C ALA A 247 -6.82 -12.66 14.81
N ASP A 248 -6.29 -11.74 15.61
CA ASP A 248 -5.17 -12.01 16.51
C ASP A 248 -5.54 -13.04 17.58
N ARG A 249 -6.68 -12.87 18.26
CA ARG A 249 -7.14 -13.78 19.32
C ARG A 249 -7.42 -15.20 18.82
N LEU A 250 -7.95 -15.32 17.60
CA LEU A 250 -8.35 -16.59 17.00
C LEU A 250 -7.25 -17.20 16.13
N ASN A 251 -6.10 -16.52 15.99
CA ASN A 251 -5.00 -16.92 15.11
C ASN A 251 -5.43 -17.12 13.64
N VAL A 252 -6.30 -16.24 13.15
CA VAL A 252 -6.77 -16.22 11.75
C VAL A 252 -6.27 -14.94 11.10
N ALA A 253 -5.37 -15.04 10.12
CA ALA A 253 -4.88 -13.86 9.40
C ALA A 253 -6.03 -13.13 8.68
N LEU A 254 -6.18 -11.82 8.93
CA LEU A 254 -7.17 -10.97 8.27
C LEU A 254 -6.63 -10.51 6.90
N ARG A 255 -7.08 -11.15 5.81
CA ARG A 255 -6.53 -11.03 4.45
C ARG A 255 -7.42 -10.18 3.55
N LEU A 256 -7.48 -8.89 3.84
CA LEU A 256 -8.27 -7.92 3.06
C LEU A 256 -7.45 -7.19 1.99
N GLY A 257 -6.13 -7.41 1.95
CA GLY A 257 -5.26 -6.88 0.92
C GLY A 257 -5.28 -7.71 -0.36
N ARG A 258 -5.10 -7.05 -1.50
CA ARG A 258 -4.99 -7.70 -2.81
C ARG A 258 -3.92 -8.79 -2.82
N GLY A 259 -4.16 -9.88 -3.56
CA GLY A 259 -3.29 -11.06 -3.55
C GLY A 259 -3.33 -11.86 -2.23
N GLY A 260 -4.35 -11.63 -1.38
CA GLY A 260 -4.49 -12.27 -0.08
C GLY A 260 -3.51 -11.74 0.97
N ALA A 261 -2.98 -10.53 0.79
CA ALA A 261 -2.11 -9.88 1.75
C ALA A 261 -2.86 -9.57 3.05
N PRO A 262 -2.23 -9.76 4.22
CA PRO A 262 -2.84 -9.40 5.49
C PRO A 262 -3.02 -7.88 5.61
N VAL A 263 -3.98 -7.45 6.42
CA VAL A 263 -4.11 -6.04 6.83
C VAL A 263 -2.87 -5.63 7.62
N GLU A 264 -2.30 -4.48 7.28
CA GLU A 264 -1.18 -3.89 8.02
C GLU A 264 -1.63 -2.68 8.82
N TRP A 265 -1.17 -2.60 10.08
CA TRP A 265 -1.39 -1.46 10.95
C TRP A 265 -0.08 -0.70 11.13
N ARG A 266 -0.12 0.63 10.91
CA ARG A 266 1.01 1.51 11.19
C ARG A 266 0.62 2.46 12.32
N ALA A 267 1.49 2.55 13.34
CA ALA A 267 1.35 3.58 14.35
C ALA A 267 1.58 4.96 13.71
N HIS A 268 0.93 5.99 14.24
CA HIS A 268 1.34 7.35 13.94
C HIS A 268 2.79 7.53 14.45
N GLY A 269 3.69 7.94 13.58
CA GLY A 269 5.00 8.43 14.01
C GLY A 269 4.77 9.64 14.91
N HIS A 270 5.32 9.61 16.10
CA HIS A 270 5.41 10.77 16.98
C HIS A 270 6.54 11.69 16.52
#